data_AF-A0A0X3Q0C4-F1
#
_entry.id   AF-A0A0X3Q0C4-F1
#
_cell.length_a   1.000
_cell.length_b   1.000
_cell.length_c   1.000
_cell.angle_alpha   90.00
_cell.angle_beta   90.00
_cell.angle_gamma   90.00
#
_symmetry.space_group_name_H-M   'P 1'
#
loop_
_entity.id
_entity.type
_entity.pdbx_description
1 polymer ?
#
loop_
_entity_poly.entity_id
_entity_poly.type
_entity_poly.pdbx_seq_one_letter_code
_entity_poly.pdbx_strand_id
1 'polypeptide(L)'
;MKMSLEEYGKGGVTSSGATLIWQMLMTSEEEYCCGLNSYEDFKDFQNLPPACCYNKNANALPETCNAADAKDAKVPGCQGKIDKFLAEEKEKFLIAPIILVAAQVVVFALDLFAICTKAL
;
A
#
# COMPACT_ATOMS: atom_id res chain seq x y z
N MET A 1 7.81 3.70 -3.33
CA MET A 1 7.72 3.42 -1.88
C MET A 1 8.47 4.43 -1.02
N LYS A 2 9.74 4.78 -1.30
CA LYS A 2 10.46 5.80 -0.49
C LYS A 2 9.76 7.16 -0.43
N MET A 3 9.35 7.72 -1.57
CA MET A 3 8.64 9.01 -1.61
C MET A 3 7.30 8.99 -0.85
N SER A 4 6.55 7.89 -0.89
CA SER A 4 5.29 7.80 -0.14
C SER A 4 5.53 7.63 1.36
N LEU A 5 6.64 7.01 1.77
CA LEU A 5 7.03 6.91 3.16
C LEU A 5 7.43 8.27 3.73
N GLU A 6 8.13 9.08 2.94
CA GLU A 6 8.49 10.45 3.32
C GLU A 6 7.25 11.33 3.56
N GLU A 7 6.13 11.08 2.87
CA GLU A 7 4.88 11.82 3.04
C GLU A 7 4.00 11.31 4.19
N TYR A 8 4.36 10.20 4.83
CA TYR A 8 3.60 9.64 5.94
C TYR A 8 3.45 10.65 7.09
N GLY A 9 2.24 10.84 7.62
CA GLY A 9 2.00 11.64 8.83
C GLY A 9 2.28 13.15 8.75
N LYS A 10 2.69 13.70 7.59
CA LYS A 10 2.98 15.13 7.40
C LYS A 10 1.75 16.05 7.30
N GLY A 11 0.55 15.50 7.19
CA GLY A 11 -0.71 16.26 7.06
C GLY A 11 -0.95 16.79 5.63
N GLY A 12 -2.21 17.06 5.29
CA GLY A 12 -2.64 17.43 3.93
C GLY A 12 -3.09 16.23 3.08
N VAL A 13 -3.77 16.49 1.95
CA VAL A 13 -4.47 15.44 1.17
C VAL A 13 -3.53 14.34 0.67
N THR A 14 -2.36 14.71 0.12
CA THR A 14 -1.35 13.74 -0.36
C THR A 14 -0.79 12.89 0.77
N SER A 15 -0.50 13.52 1.92
CA SER A 15 -0.02 12.84 3.12
C SER A 15 -1.08 11.91 3.73
N SER A 16 -2.36 12.28 3.70
CA SER A 16 -3.45 11.42 4.18
C SER A 16 -3.53 10.12 3.37
N GLY A 17 -3.40 10.21 2.04
CA GLY A 17 -3.34 9.03 1.17
C GLY A 17 -2.13 8.15 1.48
N ALA A 18 -0.95 8.75 1.59
CA ALA A 18 0.27 8.04 1.97
C ALA A 18 0.15 7.35 3.34
N THR A 19 -0.41 8.05 4.33
CA THR A 19 -0.64 7.55 5.68
C THR A 19 -1.57 6.34 5.66
N LEU A 20 -2.68 6.41 4.94
CA LEU A 20 -3.64 5.32 4.83
C LEU A 20 -3.04 4.08 4.14
N ILE A 21 -2.32 4.27 3.04
CA ILE A 21 -1.65 3.16 2.32
C ILE A 21 -0.63 2.48 3.23
N TRP A 22 0.20 3.24 3.94
CA TRP A 22 1.18 2.68 4.85
C TRP A 22 0.55 2.00 6.06
N GLN A 23 -0.51 2.57 6.64
CA GLN A 23 -1.26 1.89 7.71
C GLN A 23 -1.79 0.55 7.23
N MET A 24 -2.45 0.50 6.07
CA MET A 24 -2.93 -0.76 5.49
C MET A 24 -1.78 -1.73 5.20
N LEU A 25 -0.68 -1.27 4.63
CA LEU A 25 0.46 -2.14 4.33
C LEU A 25 1.08 -2.74 5.59
N MET A 26 1.22 -1.95 6.64
CA MET A 26 1.80 -2.36 7.92
C MET A 26 0.88 -3.30 8.72
N THR A 27 -0.45 -3.20 8.52
CA THR A 27 -1.45 -4.00 9.27
C THR A 27 -2.17 -5.06 8.45
N SER A 28 -1.93 -5.16 7.15
CA SER A 28 -2.60 -6.17 6.33
C SER A 28 -2.12 -7.57 6.65
N GLU A 29 -3.01 -8.55 6.52
CA GLU A 29 -2.70 -9.98 6.77
C GLU A 29 -2.25 -10.27 8.22
N GLU A 30 -1.78 -11.49 8.47
CA GLU A 30 -1.25 -11.90 9.78
C GLU A 30 0.24 -11.52 9.98
N GLU A 31 0.86 -10.92 8.96
CA GLU A 31 2.26 -10.49 8.96
C GLU A 31 2.37 -8.95 9.00
N TYR A 32 2.39 -8.43 10.23
CA TYR A 32 2.71 -7.03 10.50
C TYR A 32 4.14 -6.70 10.11
N CYS A 33 4.32 -5.51 9.56
CA CYS A 33 5.62 -4.96 9.20
C CYS A 33 5.67 -3.47 9.57
N CYS A 34 6.86 -2.89 9.62
CA CYS A 34 7.06 -1.50 10.00
C CYS A 34 8.14 -0.81 9.18
N GLY A 35 7.78 0.31 8.56
CA GLY A 35 8.66 1.05 7.67
C GLY A 35 8.97 0.25 6.41
N LEU A 36 9.87 0.76 5.58
CA LEU A 36 10.34 0.02 4.42
C LEU A 36 11.30 -1.08 4.84
N ASN A 37 12.32 -0.73 5.63
CA ASN A 37 13.36 -1.62 6.12
C ASN A 37 13.19 -1.91 7.62
N SER A 38 12.79 -0.91 8.40
CA SER A 38 12.58 -1.05 9.84
C SER A 38 11.85 0.17 10.42
N TYR A 39 11.59 0.14 11.73
CA TYR A 39 11.07 1.27 12.49
C TYR A 39 11.94 2.53 12.41
N GLU A 40 13.23 2.41 12.09
CA GLU A 40 14.15 3.54 11.97
C GLU A 40 13.81 4.45 10.78
N ASP A 41 13.04 3.96 9.81
CA ASP A 41 12.51 4.79 8.74
C ASP A 41 11.55 5.88 9.27
N PHE A 42 11.06 5.75 10.51
CA PHE A 42 10.23 6.73 11.22
C PHE A 42 10.99 7.46 12.36
N LYS A 43 12.33 7.51 12.34
CA LYS A 43 13.14 8.11 13.41
C LYS A 43 12.78 9.56 13.80
N ASP A 44 12.18 10.31 12.88
CA ASP A 44 11.80 11.71 13.10
C ASP A 44 10.41 11.85 13.76
N PHE A 45 9.70 10.73 13.98
CA PHE A 45 8.39 10.71 14.63
C PHE A 45 8.54 10.42 16.13
N GLN A 46 7.88 11.24 16.97
CA GLN A 46 7.77 10.96 18.41
C GLN A 46 6.95 9.71 18.70
N ASN A 47 5.86 9.51 17.94
CA ASN A 47 4.99 8.34 18.05
C ASN A 47 5.08 7.55 16.75
N LEU A 48 5.53 6.31 16.86
CA LEU A 48 5.60 5.41 15.73
C LEU A 48 4.22 4.81 15.45
N PRO A 49 3.99 4.33 14.21
CA PRO A 49 2.79 3.56 13.91
C PRO A 49 2.63 2.37 14.87
N PRO A 50 1.42 2.09 15.39
CA PRO A 50 1.19 0.96 16.31
C PRO A 50 1.70 -0.39 15.81
N ALA A 51 1.66 -0.61 14.50
CA ALA A 51 2.18 -1.81 13.85
C ALA A 51 3.67 -2.07 14.12
N CYS A 52 4.45 -1.02 14.38
CA CYS A 52 5.87 -1.10 14.72
C CYS A 52 6.14 -1.73 16.08
N CYS A 53 5.14 -1.73 16.96
CA CYS A 53 5.20 -2.36 18.28
C CYS A 53 4.28 -3.58 18.38
N TYR A 54 3.89 -4.17 17.24
CA TYR A 54 3.05 -5.36 17.26
C TYR A 54 3.78 -6.52 17.96
N ASN A 55 3.09 -7.14 18.92
CA ASN A 55 3.58 -8.28 19.66
C ASN A 55 2.72 -9.52 19.36
N LYS A 56 3.30 -10.50 18.66
CA LYS A 56 2.66 -11.78 18.32
C LYS A 56 2.13 -12.53 19.55
N ASN A 57 2.80 -12.42 20.70
CA ASN A 57 2.41 -13.14 21.92
C ASN A 57 1.17 -12.53 22.60
N ALA A 58 1.00 -11.20 22.48
CA ALA A 58 -0.15 -10.49 23.04
C ALA A 58 -1.33 -10.41 22.06
N ASN A 59 -1.06 -10.69 20.78
CA ASN A 59 -2.01 -10.55 19.67
C ASN A 59 -2.80 -9.22 19.69
N ALA A 60 -2.10 -8.13 20.01
CA ALA A 60 -2.70 -6.81 20.17
C ALA A 60 -1.75 -5.73 19.65
N LEU A 61 -2.33 -4.67 19.08
CA LEU A 61 -1.64 -3.43 18.75
C LEU A 61 -1.72 -2.49 19.97
N PRO A 62 -0.59 -1.94 20.44
CA PRO A 62 -0.63 -0.98 21.53
C PRO A 62 -1.21 0.36 21.06
N GLU A 63 -1.84 1.12 21.96
CA GLU A 63 -2.33 2.48 21.65
C GLU A 63 -1.18 3.44 21.31
N THR A 64 -0.01 3.24 21.92
CA THR A 64 1.18 4.05 21.71
C THR A 64 2.39 3.16 21.41
N CYS A 65 3.31 3.69 20.61
CA CYS A 65 4.51 2.97 20.21
C CYS A 65 5.68 3.95 20.18
N ASN A 66 6.64 3.76 21.08
CA ASN A 66 7.87 4.52 21.10
C ASN A 66 9.01 3.72 20.44
N ALA A 67 10.15 4.37 20.21
CA ALA A 67 11.29 3.74 19.54
C ALA A 67 11.92 2.58 20.33
N ALA A 68 11.86 2.61 21.67
CA ALA A 68 12.36 1.51 22.50
C ALA A 68 11.47 0.27 22.39
N ASP A 69 10.14 0.47 22.47
CA ASP A 69 9.15 -0.60 22.32
C ASP A 69 9.23 -1.22 20.91
N ALA A 70 9.37 -0.40 19.87
CA ALA A 70 9.51 -0.87 18.49
C ALA A 70 10.79 -1.69 18.28
N LYS A 71 11.89 -1.26 18.92
CA LYS A 71 13.16 -1.99 18.90
C LYS A 71 13.04 -3.36 19.57
N ASP A 72 12.32 -3.43 20.69
CA ASP A 72 12.11 -4.67 21.43
C ASP A 72 11.14 -5.63 20.70
N ALA A 73 10.12 -5.08 20.03
CA ALA A 73 9.16 -5.84 19.24
C ALA A 73 9.79 -6.51 18.00
N LYS A 74 10.89 -5.94 17.46
CA LYS A 74 11.63 -6.48 16.31
C LYS A 74 10.75 -6.79 15.09
N VAL A 75 9.75 -5.93 14.86
CA VAL A 75 8.86 -6.03 13.70
C VAL A 75 9.71 -5.81 12.43
N PRO A 76 9.63 -6.70 11.42
CA PRO A 76 10.42 -6.58 10.20
C PRO A 76 9.95 -5.41 9.33
N GLY A 77 10.82 -4.95 8.43
CA GLY A 77 10.47 -4.00 7.38
C GLY A 77 9.45 -4.56 6.37
N CYS A 78 8.67 -3.67 5.75
CA CYS A 78 7.67 -4.04 4.76
C CYS A 78 8.26 -4.40 3.37
N GLN A 79 9.56 -4.22 3.13
CA GLN A 79 10.19 -4.50 1.83
C GLN A 79 9.88 -5.91 1.32
N GLY A 80 10.05 -6.95 2.16
CA GLY A 80 9.78 -8.32 1.76
C GLY A 80 8.30 -8.56 1.41
N LYS A 81 7.39 -7.90 2.12
CA LYS A 81 5.95 -7.95 1.85
C LYS A 81 5.59 -7.27 0.52
N ILE A 82 6.19 -6.12 0.25
CA ILE A 82 6.05 -5.41 -1.02
C ILE A 82 6.59 -6.27 -2.17
N ASP A 83 7.77 -6.86 -2.00
CA ASP A 83 8.39 -7.70 -3.03
C ASP A 83 7.57 -8.96 -3.30
N LYS A 84 7.02 -9.59 -2.26
CA LYS A 84 6.11 -10.72 -2.40
C LYS A 84 4.83 -10.34 -3.13
N PHE A 85 4.19 -9.23 -2.74
CA PHE A 85 3.01 -8.71 -3.43
C PHE A 85 3.30 -8.43 -4.91
N LEU A 86 4.42 -7.77 -5.22
CA LEU A 86 4.82 -7.51 -6.61
C LEU A 86 5.14 -8.80 -7.38
N ALA A 87 5.71 -9.81 -6.74
CA ALA A 87 6.03 -11.08 -7.39
C ALA A 87 4.78 -11.92 -7.69
N GLU A 88 3.85 -12.00 -6.74
CA GLU A 88 2.64 -12.83 -6.82
C GLU A 88 1.51 -12.16 -7.61
N GLU A 89 1.34 -10.84 -7.46
CA GLU A 89 0.16 -10.12 -8.01
C GLU A 89 0.44 -9.38 -9.32
N LYS A 90 1.70 -9.33 -9.82
CA LYS A 90 2.03 -8.65 -11.10
C LYS A 90 1.20 -9.15 -12.28
N GLU A 91 0.86 -10.44 -12.34
CA GLU A 91 0.06 -10.99 -13.44
C GLU A 91 -1.40 -10.53 -13.34
N LYS A 92 -1.98 -10.57 -12.14
CA LYS A 92 -3.36 -10.10 -11.91
C LYS A 92 -3.49 -8.60 -12.15
N PHE A 93 -2.48 -7.82 -11.77
CA PHE A 93 -2.44 -6.39 -12.02
C PHE A 93 -2.37 -6.04 -13.52
N LEU A 94 -1.83 -6.94 -14.35
CA LEU A 94 -1.82 -6.77 -15.81
C LEU A 94 -3.13 -7.20 -16.47
N ILE A 95 -3.84 -8.19 -15.91
CA ILE A 95 -5.10 -8.69 -16.48
C ILE A 95 -6.19 -7.61 -16.45
N ALA A 96 -6.36 -6.90 -15.33
CA ALA A 96 -7.38 -5.87 -15.19
C ALA A 96 -7.32 -4.75 -16.26
N PRO A 97 -6.16 -4.09 -16.51
CA PRO A 97 -6.05 -3.09 -17.56
C PRO A 97 -6.20 -3.69 -18.96
N ILE A 98 -5.76 -4.94 -19.21
CA ILE A 98 -5.98 -5.60 -20.51
C ILE A 98 -7.47 -5.75 -20.81
N ILE A 99 -8.26 -6.21 -19.83
CA ILE A 99 -9.72 -6.35 -19.97
C ILE A 99 -10.36 -4.98 -20.24
N LEU A 100 -9.93 -3.94 -19.51
CA LEU A 100 -10.46 -2.59 -19.67
C LEU A 100 -10.15 -2.04 -21.07
N VAL A 101 -8.92 -2.20 -21.55
CA VAL A 101 -8.52 -1.79 -22.91
C VAL A 101 -9.31 -2.56 -23.97
N ALA A 102 -9.48 -3.87 -23.82
CA ALA A 102 -10.26 -4.68 -24.75
C ALA A 102 -11.72 -4.22 -24.82
N ALA A 103 -12.35 -3.96 -23.67
CA ALA A 103 -13.70 -3.40 -23.61
C ALA A 103 -13.77 -2.02 -24.30
N GLN A 104 -12.77 -1.16 -24.08
CA GLN A 104 -12.69 0.14 -24.72
C GLN A 104 -12.67 0.03 -26.25
N VAL A 105 -11.87 -0.90 -26.81
CA VAL A 105 -11.77 -1.14 -28.26
C VAL A 105 -13.11 -1.58 -28.86
N VAL A 106 -13.83 -2.47 -28.16
CA VAL A 106 -15.16 -2.93 -28.61
C VAL A 106 -16.16 -1.77 -28.65
N VAL A 107 -16.21 -0.95 -27.60
CA VAL A 107 -17.09 0.22 -27.55
C VAL A 107 -16.77 1.19 -28.69
N PHE A 108 -15.49 1.52 -28.89
CA PHE A 108 -15.07 2.39 -30.00
C PHE A 108 -15.47 1.85 -31.38
N ALA A 109 -15.33 0.54 -31.62
CA ALA A 109 -15.71 -0.08 -32.88
C ALA A 109 -17.23 -0.01 -33.12
N LEU A 110 -18.04 -0.23 -32.08
CA LEU A 110 -19.49 -0.12 -32.14
C LEU A 110 -19.95 1.32 -32.41
N ASP A 111 -19.32 2.30 -31.78
CA ASP A 111 -19.60 3.72 -31.99
C ASP A 111 -19.30 4.14 -33.44
N LEU A 112 -18.15 3.73 -33.99
CA LEU A 112 -17.79 3.98 -35.39
C LEU A 112 -18.80 3.34 -36.36
N PHE A 113 -19.19 2.09 -36.11
CA PHE A 113 -20.19 1.40 -36.92
C PHE A 113 -21.56 2.11 -36.87
N ALA A 114 -22.00 2.53 -35.68
CA ALA A 114 -23.24 3.27 -35.49
C ALA A 114 -23.23 4.64 -36.20
N ILE A 115 -22.09 5.34 -36.20
CA ILE A 115 -21.93 6.61 -36.93
C ILE A 115 -21.96 6.35 -38.44
N CYS A 116 -21.20 5.38 -38.93
CA CYS A 116 -21.17 5.04 -40.36
C CYS A 116 -22.54 4.60 -40.91
N THR A 117 -23.35 3.91 -40.11
CA THR A 117 -24.71 3.48 -40.51
C THR A 117 -25.77 4.58 -40.41
N LYS A 118 -25.59 5.58 -39.55
CA LYS A 118 -26.47 6.77 -39.48
C LYS A 118 -26.11 7.85 -40.50
N ALA A 119 -24.88 7.85 -41.01
CA ALA A 119 -24.40 8.78 -42.02
C ALA A 119 -24.71 8.31 -43.47
N LEU A 120 -25.26 7.11 -43.64
CA LEU A 120 -25.69 6.52 -44.92
C LEU A 120 -27.21 6.69 -45.10
#